data_AF-A0A4U9HFT1-F1
#
_entry.id   AF-A0A4U9HFT1-F1
#
_cell.length_a   1.000
_cell.length_b   1.000
_cell.length_c   1.000
_cell.angle_alpha   90.00
_cell.angle_beta   90.00
_cell.angle_gamma   90.00
#
_symmetry.space_group_name_H-M   'P 1'
#
loop_
_entity.id
_entity.type
_entity.pdbx_description
1 polymer ?
#
loop_
_entity_poly.entity_id
_entity_poly.type
_entity_poly.pdbx_seq_one_letter_code
_entity_poly.pdbx_strand_id
1 'polypeptide(L)'
;MIDGSLLLAFFYLVVIGTAVTFSLYLKGAQMIGGPKASILSCAEPLSSALLSVILLGVAFTLPDWLGTLLIVSSVVLISMDSRRRVQTSA
;
A
#
# COMPACT_ATOMS: atom_id res chain seq x y z
N MET A 1 -10.39 22.35 -26.95
CA MET A 1 -9.17 23.13 -26.68
C MET A 1 -8.71 22.73 -25.28
N ILE A 2 -7.41 22.61 -25.00
CA ILE A 2 -6.96 22.19 -23.67
C ILE A 2 -7.18 23.38 -22.72
N ASP A 3 -8.13 23.26 -21.80
CA ASP A 3 -8.46 24.31 -20.85
C ASP A 3 -7.36 24.44 -19.79
N GLY A 4 -7.04 25.68 -19.37
CA GLY A 4 -6.02 25.94 -18.34
C GLY A 4 -6.29 25.20 -17.02
N SER A 5 -7.56 24.97 -16.69
CA SER A 5 -8.00 24.18 -15.53
C SER A 5 -7.59 22.71 -15.64
N LEU A 6 -7.63 22.12 -16.83
CA LEU A 6 -7.23 20.72 -17.05
C LEU A 6 -5.72 20.57 -16.84
N LEU A 7 -4.94 21.53 -17.34
CA LEU A 7 -3.49 21.56 -17.19
C LEU A 7 -3.09 21.70 -15.71
N LEU A 8 -3.79 22.57 -14.95
CA LEU A 8 -3.63 22.69 -13.50
C LEU A 8 -4.01 21.41 -12.75
N ALA A 9 -5.11 20.76 -13.12
CA ALA A 9 -5.53 19.50 -12.50
C ALA A 9 -4.51 18.37 -12.73
N PHE A 10 -3.97 18.25 -13.95
CA PHE A 10 -2.90 17.32 -14.27
C PHE A 10 -1.62 17.61 -13.47
N PHE A 11 -1.21 18.88 -13.41
CA PHE A 11 -0.04 19.28 -12.64
C PHE A 11 -0.20 18.93 -11.15
N TYR A 12 -1.36 19.24 -10.57
CA TYR A 12 -1.66 18.88 -9.19
C TYR A 12 -1.63 17.37 -8.96
N LEU A 13 -2.26 16.58 -9.83
CA LEU A 13 -2.31 15.12 -9.71
C LEU A 13 -0.90 14.51 -9.80
N VAL A 14 -0.06 14.97 -10.73
CA VAL A 14 1.30 14.45 -10.91
C VAL A 14 2.21 14.85 -9.75
N VAL A 15 2.23 16.13 -9.39
CA VAL A 15 3.17 16.64 -8.37
C VAL A 15 2.71 16.22 -6.97
N ILE A 16 1.47 16.52 -6.60
CA ILE A 16 0.96 16.25 -5.26
C ILE A 16 0.47 14.80 -5.15
N GLY A 17 -0.36 14.34 -6.09
CA GLY A 17 -0.94 13.00 -6.04
C GLY A 17 0.10 11.89 -6.16
N THR A 18 1.10 12.05 -7.03
CA THR A 18 2.11 11.01 -7.28
C THR A 18 3.45 11.34 -6.64
N ALA A 19 4.16 12.40 -7.06
CA ALA A 19 5.57 12.60 -6.72
C ALA A 19 5.78 12.84 -5.22
N VAL A 20 5.02 13.74 -4.62
CA VAL A 20 5.12 14.07 -3.18
C VAL A 20 4.67 12.88 -2.33
N THR A 21 3.48 12.32 -2.61
CA THR A 21 2.96 11.15 -1.88
C THR A 21 3.93 9.97 -1.92
N PHE A 22 4.46 9.62 -3.10
CA PHE A 22 5.39 8.52 -3.25
C PHE A 22 6.75 8.79 -2.58
N SER A 23 7.23 10.03 -2.64
CA SER A 23 8.47 10.42 -1.94
C SER A 23 8.33 10.33 -0.42
N LEU A 24 7.19 10.77 0.14
CA LEU A 24 6.89 10.59 1.56
C LEU A 24 6.73 9.11 1.93
N TYR A 25 6.10 8.32 1.08
CA TYR A 25 5.98 6.86 1.26
C TYR A 25 7.35 6.20 1.35
N LEU A 26 8.23 6.45 0.38
CA LEU A 26 9.60 5.93 0.35
C LEU A 26 10.40 6.38 1.58
N LYS A 27 10.31 7.67 1.92
CA LYS A 27 11.02 8.22 3.08
C LYS A 27 10.51 7.64 4.39
N GLY A 28 9.20 7.46 4.54
CA GLY A 28 8.58 6.77 5.67
C GLY A 28 9.01 5.30 5.73
N ALA A 29 8.95 4.58 4.60
CA ALA A 29 9.38 3.19 4.50
C ALA A 29 10.86 3.01 4.91
N GLN A 30 11.74 3.94 4.49
CA GLN A 30 13.15 3.93 4.86
C GLN A 30 13.38 4.31 6.33
N MET A 31 12.62 5.24 6.90
CA MET A 31 12.75 5.65 8.31
C MET A 31 12.32 4.55 9.29
N ILE A 32 11.37 3.69 8.94
CA ILE A 32 10.84 2.66 9.85
C ILE A 32 11.68 1.36 9.80
N GLY A 33 12.55 1.20 8.80
CA GLY A 33 13.48 0.08 8.67
C GLY A 33 12.85 -1.21 8.09
N GLY A 34 13.70 -2.15 7.66
CA GLY A 34 13.35 -3.34 6.87
C GLY A 34 12.10 -4.13 7.31
N PRO A 35 11.95 -4.48 8.60
CA PRO A 35 10.80 -5.27 9.05
C PRO A 35 9.45 -4.57 8.92
N LYS A 36 9.43 -3.23 8.94
CA LYS A 36 8.18 -2.46 8.85
C LYS A 36 7.92 -1.98 7.42
N ALA A 37 8.97 -1.81 6.62
CA ALA A 37 8.85 -1.62 5.17
C ALA A 37 8.16 -2.82 4.50
N SER A 38 8.46 -4.06 4.93
CA SER A 38 7.77 -5.26 4.43
C SER A 38 6.26 -5.24 4.73
N ILE A 39 5.87 -4.80 5.93
CA ILE A 39 4.45 -4.63 6.30
C ILE A 39 3.77 -3.60 5.41
N LEU A 40 4.45 -2.48 5.14
CA LEU A 40 3.91 -1.40 4.31
C LEU A 40 3.71 -1.85 2.85
N SER A 41 4.68 -2.56 2.29
CA SER A 41 4.58 -3.14 0.94
C SER A 41 3.47 -4.18 0.83
N CYS A 42 3.17 -4.87 1.93
CA CYS A 42 2.07 -5.81 2.01
C CYS A 42 0.70 -5.16 2.32
N ALA A 43 0.70 -3.99 2.97
CA ALA A 43 -0.50 -3.21 3.22
C ALA A 43 -1.01 -2.51 1.95
N GLU A 44 -0.15 -2.31 0.95
CA GLU A 44 -0.46 -1.73 -0.35
C GLU A 44 -1.47 -2.56 -1.17
N PRO A 45 -1.24 -3.87 -1.44
CA PRO A 45 -2.24 -4.70 -2.11
C PRO A 45 -3.52 -4.86 -1.28
N LEU A 46 -3.41 -4.84 0.05
CA LEU A 46 -4.55 -4.91 0.96
C LEU A 46 -5.44 -3.66 0.87
N SER A 47 -4.84 -2.48 0.89
CA SER A 47 -5.56 -1.21 0.76
C SER A 47 -6.19 -1.09 -0.62
N SER A 48 -5.52 -1.58 -1.67
CA SER A 48 -6.08 -1.65 -3.02
C SER A 48 -7.33 -2.54 -3.07
N ALA A 49 -7.27 -3.73 -2.48
CA ALA A 49 -8.43 -4.63 -2.38
C ALA A 49 -9.60 -3.98 -1.61
N LEU A 50 -9.32 -3.36 -0.46
CA LEU A 50 -10.34 -2.67 0.34
C LEU A 50 -10.95 -1.48 -0.37
N LEU A 51 -10.15 -0.64 -1.03
CA LEU A 51 -10.66 0.46 -1.86
C LEU A 51 -11.49 -0.07 -3.03
N SER A 52 -11.10 -1.18 -3.64
CA SER A 52 -11.87 -1.80 -4.73
C SER A 52 -13.26 -2.24 -4.27
N VAL A 53 -13.38 -2.84 -3.08
CA VAL A 53 -14.68 -3.19 -2.47
C VAL A 53 -15.49 -1.95 -2.13
N ILE A 54 -14.90 -1.03 -1.38
CA ILE A 54 -15.64 0.08 -0.75
C ILE A 54 -15.96 1.17 -1.77
N LEU A 55 -15.01 1.49 -2.66
CA LEU A 55 -15.11 2.63 -3.57
C LEU A 55 -15.70 2.24 -4.93
N LEU A 56 -15.34 1.07 -5.48
CA LEU A 56 -15.88 0.58 -6.75
C LEU A 56 -17.13 -0.31 -6.57
N GLY A 57 -17.45 -0.72 -5.34
CA GLY A 57 -18.63 -1.56 -5.06
C GLY A 57 -18.52 -2.97 -5.66
N VAL A 58 -17.31 -3.46 -5.90
CA VAL A 58 -17.10 -4.81 -6.45
C VAL A 58 -17.63 -5.83 -5.44
N ALA A 59 -18.58 -6.66 -5.89
CA ALA A 59 -19.13 -7.73 -5.07
C ALA A 59 -18.07 -8.83 -4.88
N PHE A 60 -17.42 -8.82 -3.72
CA PHE A 60 -16.48 -9.88 -3.34
C PHE A 60 -17.25 -11.18 -3.15
N THR A 61 -16.93 -12.16 -3.99
CA THR A 61 -17.46 -13.52 -3.88
C THR A 61 -16.70 -14.30 -2.79
N LEU A 62 -17.23 -15.45 -2.36
CA LEU A 62 -16.57 -16.35 -1.39
C LEU A 62 -15.06 -16.59 -1.65
N PRO A 63 -14.60 -16.88 -2.89
CA PRO A 63 -13.18 -17.06 -3.16
C PRO A 63 -12.34 -15.78 -3.02
N ASP A 64 -12.91 -14.60 -3.28
CA ASP A 64 -12.25 -13.30 -3.10
C ASP A 64 -11.96 -13.00 -1.63
N TRP A 65 -12.92 -13.32 -0.76
CA TRP A 65 -12.75 -13.24 0.69
C TRP A 65 -11.68 -14.21 1.21
N LEU A 66 -11.68 -15.46 0.74
CA LEU A 66 -10.66 -16.45 1.08
C LEU A 66 -9.27 -16.03 0.62
N GLY A 67 -9.16 -15.54 -0.62
CA GLY A 67 -7.90 -15.01 -1.17
C GLY A 67 -7.38 -13.83 -0.38
N THR A 68 -8.25 -12.87 -0.06
CA THR A 68 -7.88 -11.71 0.77
C THR A 68 -7.41 -12.14 2.14
N LEU A 69 -8.10 -13.07 2.80
CA LEU A 69 -7.72 -13.59 4.11
C LEU A 69 -6.38 -14.33 4.06
N LEU A 70 -6.12 -15.11 3.01
CA LEU A 70 -4.86 -15.84 2.81
C LEU A 70 -3.68 -14.87 2.57
N ILE A 71 -3.90 -13.80 1.80
CA ILE A 71 -2.93 -12.73 1.59
C ILE A 71 -2.64 -12.04 2.94
N VAL A 72 -3.67 -11.58 3.67
CA VAL A 72 -3.52 -10.96 4.99
C VAL A 72 -2.73 -11.87 5.94
N SER A 73 -3.07 -13.15 5.99
CA SER A 73 -2.38 -14.13 6.85
C SER A 73 -0.91 -14.27 6.49
N SER A 74 -0.58 -14.35 5.20
CA SER A 74 0.81 -14.45 4.72
C SER A 74 1.62 -13.22 5.11
N VAL A 75 1.03 -12.04 4.96
CA VAL A 75 1.62 -10.75 5.33
C VAL A 75 1.91 -10.67 6.82
N VAL A 76 0.95 -11.09 7.66
CA VAL A 76 1.10 -11.10 9.12
C VAL A 76 2.20 -12.08 9.53
N LEU A 77 2.25 -13.28 8.96
CA LEU A 77 3.28 -14.27 9.25
C LEU A 77 4.69 -13.78 8.87
N ILE A 78 4.85 -13.22 7.67
CA ILE A 78 6.12 -12.64 7.20
C ILE A 78 6.55 -11.48 8.10
N SER A 79 5.60 -10.63 8.50
CA SER A 79 5.85 -9.53 9.42
C SER A 79 6.39 -10.02 10.77
N MET A 80 5.80 -11.08 11.32
CA MET A 80 6.21 -11.66 12.59
C MET A 80 7.58 -12.34 12.53
N ASP A 81 7.88 -13.11 11.46
CA ASP A 81 9.20 -13.74 11.25
C ASP A 81 10.31 -12.70 11.07
N SER A 82 10.04 -11.64 10.29
CA SER A 82 11.01 -10.57 10.04
C SER A 82 11.42 -9.83 11.32
N ARG A 83 10.49 -9.62 12.27
CA ARG A 83 10.83 -9.06 13.59
C ARG A 83 11.78 -9.96 14.38
N ARG A 84 11.61 -11.28 14.29
CA ARG A 84 12.41 -12.26 15.03
C ARG A 84 13.85 -12.34 14.53
N ARG A 85 14.08 -12.19 13.23
CA ARG A 85 15.43 -12.17 12.64
C ARG A 85 16.24 -10.93 13.01
N VAL A 86 15.61 -9.76 13.12
CA VAL A 86 16.32 -8.53 13.50
C VAL A 86 16.74 -8.51 14.97
N GLN A 87 16.00 -9.18 15.87
CA GLN A 87 16.35 -9.27 17.29
C GLN A 87 17.46 -10.27 17.62
N THR A 88 17.79 -11.21 16.71
CA THR A 88 18.80 -12.26 16.99
C THR A 88 20.22 -11.83 16.61
N SER A 89 20.39 -10.63 16.03
CA SER A 89 21.70 -10.08 15.64
C SER A 89 22.17 -8.90 16.50
N ALA A 90 21.54 -8.68 17.66
CA ALA A 90 21.99 -7.73 18.70
C ALA A 90 22.35 -8.52 19.96
#